data_AF-A0ABD6BSJ7-F1
#
_entry.id   AF-A0ABD6BSJ7-F1
#
_cell.length_a   1.000
_cell.length_b   1.000
_cell.length_c   1.000
_cell.angle_alpha   90.00
_cell.angle_beta   90.00
_cell.angle_gamma   90.00
#
_symmetry.space_group_name_H-M   'P 1'
#
loop_
_entity.id
_entity.type
_entity.pdbx_description
1 polymer ?
#
loop_
_entity_poly.entity_id
_entity_poly.type
_entity_poly.pdbx_seq_one_letter_code
_entity_poly.pdbx_strand_id
1 'polypeptide(L)'
;MELSPRRTFWLALAWLGATQSLSWAVAVARVGIWPGNVAALAGSLLLTLIAIAGAARPEWAGGPEQRSAIWWGAVGAAAAGTVALLI
;
A
#
# COMPACT_ATOMS: atom_id res chain seq x y z
N MET A 1 9.91 7.36 22.59
CA MET A 1 8.45 7.52 22.44
C MET A 1 7.91 6.22 21.89
N GLU A 2 7.03 5.53 22.61
CA GLU A 2 6.35 4.34 22.08
C GLU A 2 5.28 4.75 21.06
N LEU A 3 5.23 4.04 19.94
CA LEU A 3 4.20 4.25 18.92
C LEU A 3 2.94 3.47 19.32
N SER A 4 1.77 4.07 19.09
CA SER A 4 0.51 3.35 19.30
C SER A 4 0.41 2.15 18.34
N PRO A 5 -0.23 1.03 18.75
CA PRO A 5 -0.36 -0.16 17.90
C PRO A 5 -0.97 0.14 16.52
N ARG A 6 -1.94 1.07 16.46
CA ARG A 6 -2.55 1.52 15.19
C ARG A 6 -1.53 2.19 14.27
N ARG A 7 -0.71 3.09 14.81
CA ARG A 7 0.32 3.77 14.02
C ARG A 7 1.41 2.79 13.57
N THR A 8 1.82 1.85 14.43
CA THR A 8 2.77 0.78 14.08
C THR A 8 2.26 -0.08 12.92
N PHE A 9 0.99 -0.47 12.95
CA PHE A 9 0.36 -1.22 11.86
C PHE A 9 0.42 -0.46 10.53
N TRP A 10 0.01 0.82 10.52
CA TRP A 10 0.03 1.63 9.30
C TRP A 10 1.44 1.88 8.78
N LEU A 11 2.43 2.06 9.66
CA LEU A 11 3.83 2.15 9.27
C LEU A 11 4.36 0.85 8.65
N ALA A 12 3.95 -0.30 9.19
CA ALA A 12 4.30 -1.59 8.60
C ALA A 12 3.70 -1.76 7.19
N LEU A 13 2.44 -1.36 6.99
CA LEU A 13 1.83 -1.33 5.65
C LEU A 13 2.51 -0.34 4.70
N ALA A 14 2.91 0.83 5.19
CA ALA A 14 3.62 1.81 4.40
C ALA A 14 4.99 1.28 3.95
N TRP A 15 5.70 0.59 4.86
CA TRP A 15 6.95 -0.09 4.54
C TRP A 15 6.78 -1.18 3.49
N LEU A 16 5.75 -2.02 3.65
CA LEU A 16 5.41 -3.06 2.67
C LEU A 16 5.12 -2.46 1.30
N GLY A 17 4.23 -1.47 1.23
CA GLY A 17 3.88 -0.79 -0.01
C GLY A 17 5.09 -0.13 -0.68
N ALA A 18 5.95 0.54 0.09
CA ALA A 18 7.14 1.21 -0.43
C ALA A 18 8.14 0.21 -1.01
N THR A 19 8.34 -0.92 -0.32
CA THR A 19 9.22 -1.99 -0.78
C THR A 19 8.71 -2.59 -2.10
N GLN A 20 7.42 -2.91 -2.17
CA GLN A 20 6.81 -3.42 -3.40
C GLN A 20 6.88 -2.40 -4.54
N SER A 21 6.62 -1.12 -4.24
CA SER A 21 6.75 -0.04 -5.23
C SER A 21 8.16 0.04 -5.79
N LEU A 22 9.19 -0.09 -4.95
CA LEU A 22 10.57 -0.11 -5.40
C LEU A 22 10.87 -1.32 -6.28
N SER A 23 10.43 -2.53 -5.88
CA SER A 23 10.61 -3.74 -6.68
C SER A 23 9.98 -3.62 -8.06
N TRP A 24 8.74 -3.11 -8.14
CA TRP A 24 8.05 -2.93 -9.42
C TRP A 24 8.61 -1.77 -10.24
N ALA A 25 9.10 -0.70 -9.61
CA ALA A 25 9.80 0.37 -10.31
C ALA A 25 11.08 -0.15 -10.99
N VAL A 26 11.83 -1.01 -10.30
CA VAL A 26 12.98 -1.70 -10.90
C VAL A 26 12.54 -2.61 -12.04
N ALA A 27 11.45 -3.36 -11.89
CA ALA A 27 10.90 -4.19 -12.96
C ALA A 27 10.51 -3.36 -14.20
N VAL A 28 9.82 -2.24 -14.03
CA VAL A 28 9.49 -1.30 -15.13
C VAL A 28 10.76 -0.76 -15.79
N ALA A 29 11.76 -0.35 -15.00
CA ALA A 29 12.99 0.22 -15.52
C ALA A 29 13.93 -0.79 -16.20
N ARG A 30 13.90 -2.07 -15.80
CA ARG A 30 14.86 -3.10 -16.25
C ARG A 30 14.26 -4.13 -17.20
N VAL A 31 12.98 -4.45 -17.05
CA VAL A 31 12.24 -5.44 -17.86
C VAL A 31 11.38 -4.75 -18.92
N GLY A 32 10.90 -3.53 -18.63
CA GLY A 32 10.12 -2.70 -19.55
C GLY A 32 8.70 -2.40 -19.07
N ILE A 33 8.03 -1.53 -19.82
CA ILE A 33 6.69 -1.00 -19.52
C ILE A 33 5.63 -2.00 -19.97
N TRP A 34 5.48 -3.08 -19.22
CA TRP A 34 4.38 -4.04 -19.38
C TRP A 34 3.17 -3.61 -18.56
N PRO A 35 1.93 -3.80 -19.05
CA PRO A 35 0.71 -3.43 -18.32
C PRO A 35 0.69 -3.95 -16.88
N GLY A 36 1.04 -5.22 -16.66
CA GLY A 36 1.12 -5.83 -15.34
C GLY A 36 2.16 -5.17 -14.41
N ASN A 37 3.36 -4.85 -14.91
CA ASN A 37 4.40 -4.18 -14.12
C ASN A 37 3.95 -2.78 -13.68
N VAL A 38 3.35 -2.02 -14.61
CA VAL A 38 2.86 -0.66 -14.34
C VAL A 38 1.71 -0.70 -13.34
N ALA A 39 0.79 -1.65 -13.49
CA ALA A 39 -0.35 -1.76 -12.59
C ALA A 39 0.07 -2.22 -11.19
N ALA A 40 1.02 -3.14 -11.08
CA ALA A 40 1.58 -3.56 -9.80
C ALA A 40 2.35 -2.42 -9.10
N LEU A 41 3.10 -1.62 -9.85
CA LEU A 41 3.72 -0.39 -9.36
C LEU A 41 2.67 0.59 -8.85
N ALA A 42 1.65 0.89 -9.66
CA ALA A 42 0.59 1.84 -9.31
C ALA A 42 -0.20 1.39 -8.07
N GLY A 43 -0.57 0.10 -7.99
CA GLY A 43 -1.27 -0.46 -6.82
C GLY A 43 -0.43 -0.41 -5.55
N SER A 44 0.86 -0.74 -5.64
CA SER A 44 1.79 -0.67 -4.51
C SER A 44 2.03 0.76 -4.04
N LEU A 45 2.14 1.72 -4.98
CA LEU A 45 2.26 3.14 -4.66
C LEU A 45 1.01 3.67 -3.97
N LEU A 46 -0.17 3.31 -4.48
CA LEU A 46 -1.43 3.71 -3.88
C LEU A 46 -1.56 3.15 -2.45
N LEU A 47 -1.23 1.88 -2.23
CA LEU A 47 -1.19 1.28 -0.90
C LEU A 47 -0.24 2.05 0.03
N THR A 48 0.94 2.43 -0.47
CA THR A 48 1.93 3.21 0.29
C THR A 48 1.35 4.55 0.74
N LEU A 49 0.71 5.29 -0.18
CA LEU A 49 0.12 6.60 0.11
C LEU A 49 -1.02 6.50 1.12
N ILE A 50 -1.89 5.50 0.98
CA ILE A 50 -2.98 5.25 1.94
C ILE A 50 -2.42 4.89 3.31
N ALA A 51 -1.36 4.08 3.36
CA ALA A 51 -0.75 3.69 4.61
C ALA A 51 -0.03 4.85 5.31
N ILE A 52 0.61 5.76 4.56
CA ILE A 52 1.16 7.01 5.09
C ILE A 52 0.05 7.87 5.69
N ALA A 53 -1.08 8.03 4.98
CA ALA A 53 -2.23 8.77 5.50
C ALA A 53 -2.78 8.13 6.78
N GLY A 54 -2.86 6.80 6.84
CA GLY A 54 -3.26 6.05 8.04
C GLY A 54 -2.31 6.22 9.21
N ALA A 55 -0.99 6.28 8.95
CA ALA A 55 0.01 6.52 9.99
C ALA A 55 -0.02 7.98 10.52
N ALA A 56 -0.35 8.94 9.65
CA ALA A 56 -0.50 10.35 9.99
C ALA A 56 -1.76 10.64 10.82
N ARG A 57 -2.87 9.93 10.54
CA ARG A 57 -4.17 10.07 11.24
C ARG A 57 -4.73 8.72 11.73
N PRO A 58 -4.04 8.03 12.66
CA PRO A 58 -4.42 6.69 13.11
C PRO A 58 -5.77 6.66 13.86
N GLU A 59 -6.20 7.80 14.42
CA GLU A 59 -7.51 7.99 15.04
C GLU A 59 -8.67 7.85 14.05
N TRP A 60 -8.52 8.29 12.80
CA TRP A 60 -9.54 8.20 11.76
C TRP A 60 -9.40 6.92 10.94
N ALA A 61 -8.17 6.48 10.73
CA ALA A 61 -7.87 5.29 9.94
C ALA A 61 -8.16 3.98 10.68
N GLY A 62 -8.30 4.02 12.01
CA GLY A 62 -8.45 2.80 12.80
C GLY A 62 -7.15 1.99 12.81
N GLY A 63 -7.27 0.68 13.01
CA GLY A 63 -6.13 -0.23 13.10
C GLY A 63 -6.51 -1.63 12.65
N PRO A 64 -5.68 -2.65 12.95
CA PRO A 64 -5.89 -4.02 12.46
C PRO A 64 -7.26 -4.60 12.88
N GLU A 65 -7.81 -4.17 14.01
CA GLU A 65 -9.12 -4.63 14.51
C GLU A 65 -10.30 -3.73 14.08
N GLN A 66 -10.04 -2.58 13.45
CA GLN A 66 -11.07 -1.58 13.12
C GLN A 66 -11.12 -1.33 11.61
N ARG A 67 -12.22 -1.76 10.98
CA ARG A 67 -12.45 -1.67 9.54
C ARG A 67 -13.03 -0.30 9.14
N SER A 68 -12.20 0.74 9.17
CA SER A 68 -12.57 2.09 8.73
C SER A 68 -12.65 2.22 7.20
N ALA A 69 -13.14 3.36 6.69
CA ALA A 69 -13.11 3.66 5.25
C ALA A 69 -11.67 3.67 4.68
N ILE A 70 -10.68 4.15 5.46
CA ILE A 70 -9.27 4.16 5.06
C ILE A 70 -8.72 2.73 4.99
N TRP A 71 -9.14 1.85 5.91
CA TRP A 71 -8.81 0.42 5.87
C TRP A 71 -9.32 -0.23 4.58
N TRP A 72 -10.58 0.03 4.18
CA TRP A 72 -11.12 -0.45 2.92
C TRP A 72 -10.44 0.16 1.69
N GLY A 73 -9.99 1.41 1.77
CA GLY A 73 -9.14 2.02 0.74
C GLY A 73 -7.84 1.24 0.55
N ALA A 74 -7.17 0.85 1.63
CA ALA A 74 -5.94 0.06 1.57
C ALA A 74 -6.20 -1.33 0.96
N VAL A 75 -7.30 -1.99 1.34
CA VAL A 75 -7.72 -3.26 0.75
C VAL A 75 -8.02 -3.12 -0.75
N GLY A 76 -8.74 -2.07 -1.14
CA GLY A 76 -9.04 -1.79 -2.54
C GLY A 76 -7.77 -1.56 -3.38
N ALA A 77 -6.80 -0.82 -2.85
CA ALA A 77 -5.51 -0.59 -3.50
C ALA A 77 -4.72 -1.89 -3.68
N ALA A 78 -4.66 -2.72 -2.64
CA ALA A 78 -4.01 -4.02 -2.72
C ALA A 78 -4.70 -4.98 -3.70
N ALA A 79 -6.04 -5.01 -3.69
CA ALA A 79 -6.84 -5.82 -4.60
C ALA A 79 -6.66 -5.37 -6.07
N ALA A 80 -6.67 -4.07 -6.34
CA ALA A 80 -6.45 -3.54 -7.68
C ALA A 80 -5.06 -3.91 -8.23
N GLY A 81 -4.02 -3.78 -7.41
CA GLY A 81 -2.67 -4.22 -7.79
C GLY A 81 -2.59 -5.73 -8.06
N THR A 82 -3.32 -6.53 -7.26
CA THR A 82 -3.35 -7.99 -7.41
C THR A 82 -4.12 -8.43 -8.66
N VAL A 83 -5.31 -7.87 -8.90
CA VAL A 83 -6.13 -8.22 -10.07
C VAL A 83 -5.41 -7.85 -11.36
N ALA A 84 -4.74 -6.70 -11.40
CA ALA A 84 -4.02 -6.28 -12.59
C ALA A 84 -2.73 -7.09 -12.86
N LEU A 85 -2.24 -7.86 -11.88
CA LEU A 85 -1.17 -8.84 -12.09
C LEU A 85 -1.68 -10.15 -12.72
N LEU A 86 -2.99 -10.42 -12.67
CA LEU A 86 -3.60 -11.66 -13.12
C LEU A 86 -4.19 -11.57 -14.55
N ILE A 87 -4.16 -10.39 -15.16
CA ILE A 87 -4.74 -10.08 -16.48
C ILE A 87 -3.62 -9.54 -17.38
#